data_AF-X1L181-F1
#
_entry.id   AF-X1L181-F1
#
_cell.length_a   1.000
_cell.length_b   1.000
_cell.length_c   1.000
_cell.angle_alpha   90.00
_cell.angle_beta   90.00
_cell.angle_gamma   90.00
#
_symmetry.space_group_name_H-M   'P 1'
#
loop_
_entity.id
_entity.type
_entity.pdbx_description
1 polymer ?
#
loop_
_entity_poly.entity_id
_entity_poly.type
_entity_poly.pdbx_seq_one_letter_code
_entity_poly.pdbx_strand_id
1 'polypeptide(L)'
;MVLSEVIGSRVEADKVRKMRNLLNMTRVFAALIFIAALALVISSIDTSIWDFRSFWYSLKFFVFIFEILFLLLGYGIAYMLGYDDSGAVALMDSFHSAVFGGGETIMGVEIEQIILNPLDFFAQPNLFEPLYSFFIMIILFIALIAGLGFLRECNPALSAISFFGMNIVLGLASLSGKLLIDIDFSSGNITQMIFSKLVITAFLIYFSLELSFQASYVYNVIGPNIHR
;
A
#
# COMPACT_ATOMS: atom_id res chain seq x y z
N MET A 1 9.63 38.27 45.12
CA MET A 1 10.29 37.21 44.32
C MET A 1 9.44 35.95 44.20
N VAL A 2 8.90 35.39 45.30
CA VAL A 2 8.12 34.13 45.27
C VAL A 2 6.85 34.16 44.40
N LEU A 3 6.14 35.31 44.34
CA LEU A 3 4.89 35.40 43.58
C LEU A 3 5.08 35.36 42.05
N SER A 4 6.18 35.91 41.52
CA SER A 4 6.41 35.92 40.06
C SER A 4 6.86 34.56 39.52
N GLU A 5 7.57 33.76 40.32
CA GLU A 5 7.93 32.36 39.97
C GLU A 5 6.70 31.44 39.98
N VAL A 6 5.78 31.63 40.93
CA VAL A 6 4.51 30.88 40.97
C VAL A 6 3.58 31.26 39.82
N ILE A 7 3.58 32.52 39.38
CA ILE A 7 2.83 32.96 38.21
C ILE A 7 3.46 32.42 36.91
N GLY A 8 4.80 32.45 36.79
CA GLY A 8 5.53 31.92 35.62
C GLY A 8 5.28 30.42 35.40
N SER A 9 5.40 29.62 36.46
CA SER A 9 5.18 28.16 36.41
C SER A 9 3.74 27.78 36.05
N ARG A 10 2.73 28.53 36.53
CA ARG A 10 1.32 28.31 36.16
C ARG A 10 1.03 28.64 34.69
N VAL A 11 1.62 29.71 34.17
CA VAL A 11 1.47 30.10 32.75
C VAL A 11 2.10 29.06 31.82
N GLU A 12 3.24 28.50 32.21
CA GLU A 12 3.92 27.44 31.44
C GLU A 12 3.12 26.13 31.43
N ALA A 13 2.61 25.69 32.59
CA ALA A 13 1.73 24.52 32.69
C ALA A 13 0.46 24.68 31.85
N ASP A 14 -0.13 25.87 31.81
CA ASP A 14 -1.30 26.16 30.98
C ASP A 14 -0.99 26.16 29.48
N LYS A 15 0.18 26.65 29.08
CA LYS A 15 0.65 26.58 27.68
C LYS A 15 0.85 25.13 27.23
N VAL A 16 1.52 24.32 28.05
CA VAL A 16 1.74 22.89 27.78
C VAL A 16 0.41 22.14 27.67
N ARG A 17 -0.53 22.41 28.57
CA ARG A 17 -1.88 21.82 28.52
C ARG A 17 -2.62 22.20 27.24
N LYS A 18 -2.63 23.48 26.86
CA LYS A 18 -3.29 23.95 25.63
C LYS A 18 -2.68 23.31 24.38
N MET A 19 -1.36 23.17 24.31
CA MET A 19 -0.72 22.53 23.15
C MET A 19 -0.94 21.02 23.09
N ARG A 20 -0.97 20.34 24.23
CA ARG A 20 -1.36 18.93 24.28
C ARG A 20 -2.81 18.73 23.80
N ASN A 21 -3.71 19.62 24.21
CA ASN A 21 -5.09 19.59 23.75
C ASN A 21 -5.19 19.86 22.25
N LEU A 22 -4.45 20.85 21.74
CA LEU A 22 -4.41 21.15 20.30
C LEU A 22 -3.90 19.94 19.51
N LEU A 23 -2.78 19.33 19.93
CA LEU A 23 -2.23 18.14 19.31
C LEU A 23 -3.25 16.99 19.28
N ASN A 24 -3.93 16.73 20.40
CA ASN A 24 -4.94 15.68 20.49
C ASN A 24 -6.14 15.98 19.58
N MET A 25 -6.60 17.22 19.50
CA MET A 25 -7.67 17.63 18.59
C MET A 25 -7.26 17.44 17.13
N THR A 26 -6.04 17.85 16.75
CA THR A 26 -5.52 17.64 15.40
C THR A 26 -5.40 16.15 15.05
N ARG A 27 -4.99 15.30 16.00
CA ARG A 27 -4.93 13.84 15.81
C ARG A 27 -6.30 13.23 15.56
N VAL A 28 -7.29 13.58 16.39
CA VAL A 28 -8.67 13.10 16.22
C VAL A 28 -9.22 13.56 14.88
N PHE A 29 -8.99 14.82 14.51
CA PHE A 29 -9.44 15.35 13.23
C PHE A 29 -8.77 14.64 12.06
N ALA A 30 -7.44 14.49 12.08
CA ALA A 30 -6.70 13.74 11.06
C ALA A 30 -7.18 12.29 10.94
N ALA A 31 -7.50 11.62 12.05
CA ALA A 31 -8.06 10.28 12.04
C ALA A 31 -9.42 10.22 11.34
N LEU A 32 -10.32 11.18 11.62
CA LEU A 32 -11.63 11.25 10.97
C LEU A 32 -11.51 11.45 9.46
N ILE A 33 -10.62 12.36 9.02
CA ILE A 33 -10.43 12.59 7.58
C ILE A 33 -9.77 11.39 6.91
N PHE A 34 -8.78 10.77 7.56
CA PHE A 34 -8.15 9.54 7.06
C PHE A 34 -9.18 8.42 6.86
N ILE A 35 -10.03 8.17 7.86
CA ILE A 35 -11.08 7.14 7.78
C ILE A 35 -12.08 7.47 6.66
N ALA A 36 -12.48 8.74 6.54
CA ALA A 36 -13.38 9.17 5.47
C ALA A 36 -12.75 9.01 4.07
N ALA A 37 -11.49 9.40 3.90
CA ALA A 37 -10.74 9.23 2.66
C ALA A 37 -10.60 7.74 2.30
N LEU A 38 -10.23 6.90 3.27
CA LEU A 38 -10.11 5.46 3.09
C LEU A 38 -11.45 4.83 2.71
N ALA A 39 -12.54 5.18 3.40
CA ALA A 39 -13.88 4.69 3.09
C ALA A 39 -14.33 5.10 1.67
N LEU A 40 -14.01 6.32 1.25
CA LEU A 40 -14.31 6.77 -0.11
C LEU A 40 -13.49 6.02 -1.15
N VAL A 41 -12.17 5.87 -0.96
CA VAL A 41 -11.32 5.04 -1.82
C VAL A 41 -11.90 3.63 -1.91
N ILE A 42 -12.25 3.03 -0.77
CA ILE A 42 -12.81 1.68 -0.74
C ILE A 42 -14.11 1.62 -1.55
N SER A 43 -15.04 2.54 -1.29
CA SER A 43 -16.32 2.56 -2.00
C SER A 43 -16.23 2.93 -3.49
N SER A 44 -15.06 3.36 -3.96
CA SER A 44 -14.86 3.84 -5.35
C SER A 44 -14.42 2.73 -6.30
N ILE A 45 -14.21 1.53 -5.78
CA ILE A 45 -13.60 0.41 -6.49
C ILE A 45 -14.60 -0.74 -6.51
N ASP A 46 -14.71 -1.43 -7.64
CA ASP A 46 -15.58 -2.60 -7.78
C ASP A 46 -15.14 -3.73 -6.83
N THR A 47 -16.11 -4.41 -6.20
CA THR A 47 -15.90 -5.56 -5.29
C THR A 47 -15.22 -6.75 -5.95
N SER A 48 -15.23 -6.83 -7.28
CA SER A 48 -14.52 -7.86 -8.05
C SER A 48 -12.99 -7.69 -8.05
N ILE A 49 -12.45 -6.49 -7.76
CA ILE A 49 -10.98 -6.29 -7.80
C ILE A 49 -10.28 -6.79 -6.53
N TRP A 50 -10.90 -6.71 -5.36
CA TRP A 50 -10.35 -7.21 -4.08
C TRP A 50 -10.98 -8.55 -3.72
N ASP A 51 -10.86 -9.51 -4.63
CA ASP A 51 -11.24 -10.89 -4.38
C ASP A 51 -10.10 -11.62 -3.65
N PHE A 52 -10.39 -12.14 -2.46
CA PHE A 52 -9.48 -12.97 -1.67
C PHE A 52 -9.00 -14.20 -2.46
N ARG A 53 -9.84 -14.79 -3.32
CA ARG A 53 -9.44 -15.93 -4.13
C ARG A 53 -8.38 -15.52 -5.16
N SER A 54 -8.60 -14.42 -5.87
CA SER A 54 -7.63 -13.83 -6.80
C SER A 54 -6.33 -13.43 -6.10
N PHE A 55 -6.41 -12.87 -4.89
CA PHE A 55 -5.25 -12.59 -4.05
C PHE A 55 -4.40 -13.84 -3.78
N TRP A 56 -5.02 -14.95 -3.38
CA TRP A 56 -4.28 -16.19 -3.12
C TRP A 56 -3.68 -16.79 -4.39
N TYR A 57 -4.37 -16.68 -5.54
CA TYR A 57 -3.79 -17.10 -6.83
C TYR A 57 -2.57 -16.26 -7.19
N SER A 58 -2.62 -14.95 -7.01
CA SER A 58 -1.48 -14.08 -7.28
C SER A 58 -0.36 -14.22 -6.28
N LEU A 59 -0.65 -14.48 -5.00
CA LEU A 59 0.40 -14.80 -4.03
C LEU A 59 1.14 -16.07 -4.48
N LYS A 60 0.42 -17.11 -4.94
CA LYS A 60 1.03 -18.30 -5.52
C LYS A 60 1.86 -17.95 -6.77
N PHE A 61 1.36 -17.07 -7.64
CA PHE A 61 2.11 -16.58 -8.80
C PHE A 61 3.40 -15.84 -8.42
N PHE A 62 3.39 -14.99 -7.39
CA PHE A 62 4.59 -14.29 -6.94
C PHE A 62 5.61 -15.25 -6.35
N VAL A 63 5.15 -16.16 -5.50
CA VAL A 63 5.97 -17.22 -4.92
C VAL A 63 6.60 -18.08 -6.03
N PHE A 64 5.86 -18.34 -7.09
CA PHE A 64 6.36 -18.98 -8.30
C PHE A 64 7.41 -18.17 -9.07
N ILE A 65 7.26 -16.86 -9.24
CA ILE A 65 8.32 -16.05 -9.86
C ILE A 65 9.62 -16.16 -9.07
N PHE A 66 9.52 -16.10 -7.74
CA PHE A 66 10.68 -16.33 -6.87
C PHE A 66 11.27 -17.71 -7.12
N GLU A 67 10.42 -18.73 -7.26
CA GLU A 67 10.86 -20.06 -7.61
C GLU A 67 11.62 -20.07 -8.94
N ILE A 68 11.05 -19.59 -10.05
CA ILE A 68 11.76 -19.50 -11.34
C ILE A 68 13.11 -18.79 -11.18
N LEU A 69 13.18 -17.72 -10.40
CA LEU A 69 14.43 -16.99 -10.18
C LEU A 69 15.47 -17.85 -9.44
N PHE A 70 15.08 -18.51 -8.34
CA PHE A 70 15.96 -19.45 -7.62
C PHE A 70 16.38 -20.63 -8.48
N LEU A 71 15.49 -21.03 -9.37
CA LEU A 71 15.58 -22.18 -10.25
C LEU A 71 16.52 -21.90 -11.44
N LEU A 72 16.38 -20.72 -12.06
CA LEU A 72 17.33 -20.17 -13.03
C LEU A 72 18.71 -19.90 -12.40
N LEU A 73 18.75 -19.42 -11.14
CA LEU A 73 20.00 -19.30 -10.38
C LEU A 73 20.65 -20.66 -10.15
N GLY A 74 19.87 -21.66 -9.75
CA GLY A 74 20.32 -23.05 -9.58
C GLY A 74 20.86 -23.64 -10.87
N TYR A 75 20.16 -23.43 -11.99
CA TYR A 75 20.60 -23.83 -13.32
C TYR A 75 21.90 -23.10 -13.71
N GLY A 76 21.99 -21.79 -13.48
CA GLY A 76 23.19 -21.01 -13.72
C GLY A 76 24.39 -21.50 -12.90
N ILE A 77 24.18 -21.85 -11.63
CA ILE A 77 25.20 -22.45 -10.76
C ILE A 77 25.60 -23.84 -11.29
N ALA A 78 24.63 -24.65 -11.71
CA ALA A 78 24.90 -25.98 -12.23
C ALA A 78 25.77 -25.92 -13.50
N TYR A 79 25.45 -25.00 -14.41
CA TYR A 79 26.24 -24.76 -15.62
C TYR A 79 27.64 -24.23 -15.31
N MET A 80 27.78 -23.32 -14.33
CA MET A 80 29.07 -22.83 -13.85
C MET A 80 29.94 -23.95 -13.24
N LEU A 81 29.31 -24.98 -12.67
CA LEU A 81 29.98 -26.14 -12.08
C LEU A 81 30.20 -27.29 -13.07
N GLY A 82 29.83 -27.12 -14.35
CA GLY A 82 30.06 -28.10 -15.41
C GLY A 82 29.08 -29.28 -15.41
N TYR A 83 27.92 -29.15 -14.77
CA TYR A 83 26.83 -30.12 -14.93
C TYR A 83 26.22 -29.99 -16.33
N ASP A 84 25.81 -31.12 -16.88
CA ASP A 84 25.01 -31.18 -18.11
C ASP A 84 23.56 -30.75 -17.83
N ASP A 85 22.76 -30.61 -18.89
CA ASP A 85 21.36 -30.19 -18.77
C ASP A 85 20.56 -31.10 -17.83
N SER A 86 20.87 -32.40 -17.82
CA SER A 86 20.23 -33.38 -16.95
C SER A 86 20.56 -33.15 -15.47
N GLY A 87 21.82 -32.86 -15.15
CA GLY A 87 22.25 -32.51 -13.79
C GLY A 87 21.71 -31.17 -13.32
N ALA A 88 21.56 -30.20 -14.22
CA ALA A 88 20.98 -28.91 -13.91
C ALA A 88 19.47 -29.01 -13.57
N VAL A 89 18.71 -29.81 -14.33
CA VAL A 89 17.28 -30.11 -14.05
C VAL A 89 17.11 -30.92 -12.76
N ALA A 90 18.00 -31.87 -12.47
CA ALA A 90 17.92 -32.63 -11.22
C ALA A 90 18.16 -31.78 -9.96
N LEU A 91 19.13 -30.85 -10.01
CA LEU A 91 19.37 -29.87 -8.94
C LEU A 91 18.17 -28.94 -8.74
N MET A 92 17.56 -28.56 -9.86
CA MET A 92 16.40 -27.69 -9.94
C MET A 92 15.15 -28.30 -9.27
N ASP A 93 14.80 -29.55 -9.63
CA ASP A 93 13.69 -30.30 -9.04
C ASP A 93 13.90 -30.54 -7.53
N SER A 94 15.16 -30.71 -7.13
CA SER A 94 15.53 -30.86 -5.72
C SER A 94 15.24 -29.59 -4.93
N PHE A 95 15.54 -28.40 -5.46
CA PHE A 95 15.20 -27.12 -4.83
C PHE A 95 13.70 -26.87 -4.80
N HIS A 96 13.00 -27.12 -5.90
CA HIS A 96 11.54 -26.99 -5.96
C HIS A 96 10.87 -27.87 -4.90
N SER A 97 11.20 -29.16 -4.88
CA SER A 97 10.65 -30.12 -3.91
C SER A 97 10.95 -29.74 -2.47
N ALA A 98 12.15 -29.21 -2.20
CA ALA A 98 12.54 -28.74 -0.86
C ALA A 98 11.73 -27.53 -0.38
N VAL A 99 11.27 -26.65 -1.30
CA VAL A 99 10.52 -25.44 -0.96
C VAL A 99 9.00 -25.68 -0.96
N PHE A 100 8.47 -26.51 -1.86
CA PHE A 100 7.02 -26.64 -2.09
C PHE A 100 6.41 -28.01 -1.81
N GLY A 101 7.22 -29.01 -1.43
CA GLY A 101 6.70 -30.32 -1.03
C GLY A 101 6.30 -31.24 -2.18
N GLY A 102 6.67 -30.89 -3.42
CA GLY A 102 6.50 -31.72 -4.61
C GLY A 102 5.15 -31.55 -5.30
N GLY A 103 5.17 -31.70 -6.62
CA GLY A 103 4.05 -31.49 -7.53
C GLY A 103 4.53 -30.65 -8.70
N GLU A 104 4.89 -31.32 -9.80
CA GLU A 104 5.53 -30.80 -11.03
C GLU A 104 4.71 -29.74 -11.80
N THR A 105 3.76 -29.07 -11.13
CA THR A 105 2.84 -28.11 -11.71
C THR A 105 2.72 -26.85 -10.86
N ILE A 106 2.64 -25.70 -11.51
CA ILE A 106 2.42 -24.41 -10.86
C ILE A 106 1.24 -23.72 -11.52
N MET A 107 0.23 -23.40 -10.72
CA MET A 107 -1.07 -22.90 -11.19
C MET A 107 -1.71 -23.79 -12.28
N GLY A 108 -1.43 -25.10 -12.21
CA GLY A 108 -1.97 -26.10 -13.15
C GLY A 108 -1.20 -26.24 -14.47
N VAL A 109 -0.04 -25.58 -14.61
CA VAL A 109 0.86 -25.74 -15.76
C VAL A 109 2.10 -26.51 -15.33
N GLU A 110 2.54 -27.48 -16.14
CA GLU A 110 3.76 -28.26 -15.89
C GLU A 110 5.00 -27.38 -15.91
N ILE A 111 5.89 -27.56 -14.91
CA ILE A 111 7.12 -26.76 -14.76
C ILE A 111 8.01 -26.88 -16.00
N GLU A 112 8.10 -28.07 -16.58
CA GLU A 112 8.86 -28.32 -17.81
C GLU A 112 8.38 -27.44 -18.97
N GLN A 113 7.07 -27.31 -19.16
CA GLN A 113 6.50 -26.47 -20.22
C GLN A 113 6.78 -24.97 -20.00
N ILE A 114 6.81 -24.54 -18.74
CA ILE A 114 7.13 -23.15 -18.36
C ILE A 114 8.60 -22.83 -18.70
N ILE A 115 9.52 -23.76 -18.45
CA ILE A 115 10.95 -23.59 -18.76
C ILE A 115 11.18 -23.54 -20.26
N LEU A 116 10.51 -24.42 -21.00
CA LEU A 116 10.67 -24.53 -22.44
C LEU A 116 10.02 -23.36 -23.19
N ASN A 117 8.87 -22.86 -22.72
CA ASN A 117 8.10 -21.80 -23.40
C ASN A 117 7.61 -20.72 -22.41
N PRO A 118 8.52 -19.92 -21.82
CA PRO A 118 8.16 -18.97 -20.76
C PRO A 118 7.24 -17.84 -21.25
N LEU A 119 7.26 -17.50 -22.53
CA LEU A 119 6.45 -16.40 -23.10
C LEU A 119 4.95 -16.74 -23.19
N ASP A 120 4.60 -18.00 -23.43
CA ASP A 120 3.20 -18.43 -23.61
C ASP A 120 2.42 -18.36 -22.30
N PHE A 121 3.12 -18.50 -21.17
CA PHE A 121 2.54 -18.35 -19.85
C PHE A 121 2.13 -16.90 -19.53
N PHE A 122 2.95 -15.90 -19.91
CA PHE A 122 2.61 -14.48 -19.72
C PHE A 122 1.51 -13.98 -20.67
N ALA A 123 1.25 -14.70 -21.76
CA ALA A 123 0.20 -14.37 -22.71
C ALA A 123 -1.21 -14.78 -22.24
N GLN A 124 -1.35 -15.44 -21.08
CA GLN A 124 -2.66 -15.85 -20.60
C GLN A 124 -3.52 -14.65 -20.16
N PRO A 125 -4.73 -14.47 -20.76
CA PRO A 125 -5.58 -13.31 -20.48
C PRO A 125 -6.08 -13.21 -19.03
N ASN A 126 -6.08 -14.34 -18.30
CA ASN A 126 -6.58 -14.41 -16.92
C ASN A 126 -5.53 -14.08 -15.85
N LEU A 127 -4.33 -13.65 -16.24
CA LEU A 127 -3.20 -13.51 -15.33
C LEU A 127 -3.09 -12.09 -14.73
N PHE A 128 -3.55 -11.07 -15.46
CA PHE A 128 -3.43 -9.67 -15.05
C PHE A 128 -4.48 -9.21 -14.02
N GLU A 129 -5.73 -9.67 -14.13
CA GLU A 129 -6.78 -9.32 -13.15
C GLU A 129 -6.43 -9.76 -11.71
N PRO A 130 -5.95 -10.99 -11.48
CA PRO A 130 -5.47 -11.39 -10.17
C PRO A 130 -4.30 -10.52 -9.67
N LEU A 131 -3.36 -10.15 -10.55
CA LEU A 131 -2.22 -9.32 -10.18
C LEU A 131 -2.65 -7.93 -9.69
N TYR A 132 -3.58 -7.28 -10.40
CA TYR A 132 -4.17 -6.01 -9.94
C TYR A 132 -4.82 -6.16 -8.56
N SER A 133 -5.56 -7.26 -8.37
CA SER A 133 -6.22 -7.59 -7.10
C SER A 133 -5.22 -7.68 -5.95
N PHE A 134 -4.13 -8.41 -6.19
CA PHE A 134 -3.06 -8.61 -5.22
C PHE A 134 -2.36 -7.31 -4.84
N PHE A 135 -1.96 -6.50 -5.83
CA PHE A 135 -1.31 -5.22 -5.56
C PHE A 135 -2.23 -4.26 -4.83
N ILE A 136 -3.51 -4.17 -5.22
CA ILE A 136 -4.48 -3.31 -4.53
C ILE A 136 -4.64 -3.72 -3.07
N MET A 137 -4.82 -5.01 -2.78
CA MET A 137 -4.99 -5.49 -1.41
C MET A 137 -3.75 -5.25 -0.54
N ILE A 138 -2.55 -5.50 -1.07
CA ILE A 138 -1.30 -5.24 -0.34
C ILE A 138 -1.11 -3.74 -0.08
N ILE A 139 -1.30 -2.91 -1.10
CA ILE A 139 -1.08 -1.48 -0.97
C ILE A 139 -2.14 -0.86 -0.03
N LEU A 140 -3.38 -1.33 -0.08
CA LEU A 140 -4.42 -0.91 0.86
C LEU A 140 -4.04 -1.27 2.31
N PHE A 141 -3.49 -2.46 2.53
CA PHE A 141 -3.03 -2.90 3.84
C PHE A 141 -1.83 -2.07 4.33
N ILE A 142 -0.83 -1.84 3.48
CA ILE A 142 0.33 -0.99 3.79
C ILE A 142 -0.13 0.43 4.09
N ALA A 143 -1.06 0.98 3.29
CA ALA A 143 -1.59 2.32 3.50
C ALA A 143 -2.31 2.43 4.84
N LEU A 144 -3.11 1.43 5.20
CA LEU A 144 -3.78 1.38 6.51
C LEU A 144 -2.78 1.36 7.67
N ILE A 145 -1.77 0.48 7.62
CA ILE A 145 -0.74 0.40 8.67
C ILE A 145 0.03 1.72 8.77
N ALA A 146 0.45 2.28 7.64
CA ALA A 146 1.18 3.55 7.61
C ALA A 146 0.32 4.71 8.14
N GLY A 147 -0.97 4.74 7.82
CA GLY A 147 -1.92 5.72 8.33
C GLY A 147 -2.09 5.63 9.85
N LEU A 148 -2.25 4.41 10.39
CA LEU A 148 -2.31 4.18 11.84
C LEU A 148 -0.99 4.54 12.54
N GLY A 149 0.15 4.19 11.94
CA GLY A 149 1.48 4.55 12.43
C GLY A 149 1.67 6.07 12.47
N PHE A 150 1.24 6.79 11.44
CA PHE A 150 1.21 8.25 11.43
C PHE A 150 0.34 8.82 12.57
N LEU A 151 -0.88 8.32 12.78
CA LEU A 151 -1.75 8.83 13.85
C LEU A 151 -1.13 8.64 15.24
N ARG A 152 -0.33 7.59 15.41
CA ARG A 152 0.40 7.30 16.64
C ARG A 152 1.64 8.19 16.81
N GLU A 153 2.46 8.31 15.78
CA GLU A 153 3.82 8.87 15.86
C GLU A 153 3.93 10.31 15.32
N CYS A 154 2.89 10.81 14.65
CA CYS A 154 2.89 12.08 13.91
C CYS A 154 4.04 12.18 12.89
N ASN A 155 4.47 11.04 12.33
CA ASN A 155 5.53 10.98 11.35
C ASN A 155 5.00 11.30 9.93
N PRO A 156 5.43 12.40 9.30
CA PRO A 156 4.92 12.81 7.99
C PRO A 156 5.28 11.82 6.88
N ALA A 157 6.37 11.05 7.02
CA ALA A 157 6.75 10.02 6.05
C ALA A 157 5.72 8.88 6.03
N LEU A 158 5.24 8.43 7.19
CA LEU A 158 4.19 7.40 7.29
C LEU A 158 2.87 7.91 6.70
N SER A 159 2.54 9.18 6.93
CA SER A 159 1.40 9.83 6.31
C SER A 159 1.53 9.81 4.78
N ALA A 160 2.68 10.24 4.25
CA ALA A 160 2.93 10.24 2.81
C ALA A 160 2.80 8.84 2.20
N ILE A 161 3.39 7.81 2.81
CA ILE A 161 3.27 6.41 2.37
C ILE A 161 1.80 5.99 2.30
N SER A 162 1.02 6.31 3.35
CA SER A 162 -0.42 6.01 3.40
C SER A 162 -1.20 6.67 2.26
N PHE A 163 -1.00 7.98 2.06
CA PHE A 163 -1.73 8.74 1.04
C PHE A 163 -1.30 8.35 -0.39
N PHE A 164 0.00 8.14 -0.64
CA PHE A 164 0.47 7.61 -1.92
C PHE A 164 -0.08 6.21 -2.18
N GLY A 165 -0.13 5.34 -1.18
CA GLY A 165 -0.73 4.01 -1.30
C GLY A 165 -2.19 4.08 -1.76
N MET A 166 -3.00 4.94 -1.13
CA MET A 166 -4.39 5.15 -1.56
C MET A 166 -4.52 5.69 -2.99
N ASN A 167 -3.62 6.59 -3.43
CA ASN A 167 -3.61 7.06 -4.83
C ASN A 167 -3.21 5.95 -5.81
N ILE A 168 -2.23 5.12 -5.47
CA ILE A 168 -1.82 3.98 -6.31
C ILE A 168 -2.98 2.99 -6.46
N VAL A 169 -3.70 2.70 -5.36
CA VAL A 169 -4.89 1.84 -5.40
C VAL A 169 -5.94 2.37 -6.39
N LEU A 170 -6.24 3.67 -6.37
CA LEU A 170 -7.16 4.29 -7.34
C LEU A 170 -6.61 4.22 -8.77
N GLY A 171 -5.30 4.46 -8.96
CA GLY A 171 -4.64 4.35 -10.26
C GLY A 171 -4.72 2.95 -10.85
N LEU A 172 -4.44 1.91 -10.05
CA LEU A 172 -4.54 0.51 -10.46
C LEU A 172 -5.98 0.13 -10.81
N ALA A 173 -6.96 0.55 -10.00
CA ALA A 173 -8.38 0.30 -10.28
C ALA A 173 -8.89 1.01 -11.55
N SER A 174 -8.34 2.20 -11.84
CA SER A 174 -8.60 2.94 -13.08
C SER A 174 -8.04 2.19 -14.30
N LEU A 175 -6.81 1.68 -14.22
CA LEU A 175 -6.18 0.91 -15.29
C LEU A 175 -6.88 -0.42 -15.57
N SER A 176 -7.48 -1.05 -14.56
CA SER A 176 -8.29 -2.25 -14.75
C SER A 176 -9.72 -1.96 -15.26
N GLY A 177 -10.12 -0.70 -15.42
CA GLY A 177 -11.44 -0.31 -15.90
C GLY A 177 -12.58 -0.61 -14.91
N LYS A 178 -12.25 -0.74 -13.62
CA LYS A 178 -13.16 -1.20 -12.55
C LYS A 178 -13.35 -0.13 -11.47
N LEU A 179 -13.08 1.13 -11.83
CA LEU A 179 -13.42 2.28 -11.01
C LEU A 179 -14.95 2.49 -11.09
N LEU A 180 -15.64 2.51 -9.96
CA LEU A 180 -17.08 2.77 -9.90
C LEU A 180 -17.41 4.27 -10.02
N ILE A 181 -16.40 5.12 -9.91
CA ILE A 181 -16.58 6.56 -10.14
C ILE A 181 -16.51 6.82 -11.63
N ASP A 182 -17.50 7.53 -12.16
CA ASP A 182 -17.47 8.00 -13.53
C ASP A 182 -16.33 9.01 -13.73
N ILE A 183 -15.52 8.77 -14.75
CA ILE A 183 -14.37 9.61 -15.13
C ILE A 183 -14.76 10.52 -16.31
N ASP A 184 -15.97 10.36 -16.86
CA ASP A 184 -16.46 11.18 -17.94
C ASP A 184 -17.01 12.52 -17.42
N PHE A 185 -16.18 13.55 -17.52
CA PHE A 185 -16.55 14.92 -17.16
C PHE A 185 -17.25 15.68 -18.30
N SER A 186 -17.45 15.05 -19.46
CA SER A 186 -17.91 15.75 -20.67
C SER A 186 -19.42 16.06 -20.69
N SER A 187 -20.20 15.41 -19.83
CA SER A 187 -21.66 15.45 -19.86
C SER A 187 -22.33 16.16 -18.67
N GLY A 188 -21.55 16.65 -17.69
CA GLY A 188 -22.05 17.19 -16.42
C GLY A 188 -21.93 18.71 -16.26
N ASN A 189 -22.84 19.32 -15.48
CA ASN A 189 -22.72 20.71 -15.03
C ASN A 189 -21.51 20.85 -14.08
N ILE A 190 -20.82 22.00 -14.06
CA ILE A 190 -19.63 22.27 -13.21
C ILE A 190 -19.88 21.90 -11.74
N THR A 191 -21.09 22.16 -11.22
CA THR A 191 -21.48 21.78 -9.86
C THR A 191 -21.41 20.27 -9.65
N GLN A 192 -21.85 19.46 -10.60
CA GLN A 192 -21.76 17.99 -10.54
C GLN A 192 -20.30 17.50 -10.60
N MET A 193 -19.43 18.19 -11.34
CA MET A 193 -17.99 17.88 -11.35
C MET A 193 -17.34 18.14 -9.99
N ILE A 194 -17.61 19.29 -9.36
CA ILE A 194 -17.03 19.68 -8.06
C ILE A 194 -17.48 18.72 -6.95
N PHE A 195 -18.74 18.30 -6.97
CA PHE A 195 -19.28 17.31 -6.03
C PHE A 195 -19.15 15.87 -6.52
N SER A 196 -18.34 15.62 -7.55
CA SER A 196 -18.07 14.26 -7.99
C SER A 196 -17.28 13.50 -6.92
N LYS A 197 -17.54 12.19 -6.83
CA LYS A 197 -16.86 11.32 -5.87
C LYS A 197 -15.34 11.31 -6.08
N LEU A 198 -14.87 11.51 -7.32
CA LEU A 198 -13.44 11.59 -7.66
C LEU A 198 -12.79 12.84 -7.06
N VAL A 199 -13.40 14.01 -7.29
CA VAL A 199 -12.89 15.29 -6.78
C VAL A 199 -12.92 15.33 -5.26
N ILE A 200 -14.00 14.84 -4.64
CA ILE A 200 -14.11 14.73 -3.18
C ILE A 200 -13.03 13.81 -2.61
N THR A 201 -12.77 12.67 -3.25
CA THR A 201 -11.72 11.73 -2.83
C THR A 201 -10.33 12.36 -2.94
N ALA A 202 -10.01 12.99 -4.07
CA ALA A 202 -8.74 13.68 -4.28
C ALA A 202 -8.53 14.82 -3.27
N PHE A 203 -9.57 15.62 -3.01
CA PHE A 203 -9.54 16.70 -2.04
C PHE A 203 -9.29 16.17 -0.62
N LEU A 204 -9.98 15.11 -0.19
CA LEU A 204 -9.81 14.55 1.15
C LEU A 204 -8.43 13.91 1.35
N ILE A 205 -7.87 13.29 0.30
CA ILE A 205 -6.50 12.78 0.31
C ILE A 205 -5.49 13.93 0.48
N TYR A 206 -5.62 14.99 -0.33
CA TYR A 206 -4.77 16.18 -0.21
C TYR A 206 -4.90 16.83 1.17
N PHE A 207 -6.13 17.04 1.64
CA PHE A 207 -6.39 17.71 2.90
C PHE A 207 -5.86 16.91 4.09
N SER A 208 -5.93 15.58 4.03
CA SER A 208 -5.34 14.72 5.06
C SER A 208 -3.81 14.82 5.11
N LEU A 209 -3.15 14.92 3.95
CA LEU A 209 -1.70 15.13 3.86
C LEU A 209 -1.30 16.47 4.51
N GLU A 210 -2.04 17.55 4.20
CA GLU A 210 -1.80 18.88 4.77
C GLU A 210 -1.97 18.90 6.30
N LEU A 211 -3.05 18.31 6.81
CA LEU A 211 -3.26 18.17 8.25
C LEU A 211 -2.14 17.36 8.92
N SER A 212 -1.59 16.37 8.22
CA SER A 212 -0.50 15.55 8.72
C SER A 212 0.80 16.35 8.85
N PHE A 213 1.10 17.22 7.89
CA PHE A 213 2.23 18.15 8.00
C PHE A 213 2.05 19.13 9.16
N GLN A 214 0.85 19.69 9.32
CA GLN A 214 0.55 20.61 10.42
C GLN A 214 0.66 19.92 11.79
N ALA A 215 0.11 18.70 11.93
CA ALA A 215 0.24 17.91 13.16
C ALA A 215 1.69 17.62 13.53
N SER A 216 2.51 17.25 12.53
CA SER A 216 3.95 17.02 12.71
C SER A 216 4.68 18.30 13.12
N TYR A 217 4.36 19.43 12.49
CA TYR A 217 4.97 20.72 12.82
C TYR A 217 4.69 21.14 14.26
N VAL A 218 3.44 20.98 14.73
CA VAL A 218 3.08 21.25 16.12
C VAL A 218 3.86 20.34 17.08
N TYR A 219 3.98 19.05 16.76
CA TYR A 219 4.65 18.07 17.62
C TYR A 219 6.18 18.26 17.68
N ASN A 220 6.82 18.43 16.53
CA ASN A 220 8.28 18.40 16.39
C ASN A 220 8.94 19.78 16.51
N VAL A 221 8.22 20.86 16.17
CA VAL A 221 8.79 22.22 16.14
C VAL A 221 8.24 23.06 17.28
N ILE A 222 6.92 23.13 17.43
CA ILE A 222 6.32 24.00 18.45
C ILE A 222 6.50 23.39 19.86
N GLY A 223 6.18 22.10 20.02
CA GLY A 223 6.25 21.40 21.31
C GLY A 223 7.57 21.57 22.08
N PRO A 224 8.73 21.20 21.49
CA PRO A 224 10.02 21.29 22.17
C PRO A 224 10.45 22.72 22.50
N ASN A 225 10.01 23.71 21.71
CA ASN A 225 10.35 25.11 21.91
C ASN A 225 9.50 25.82 22.98
N ILE A 226 8.49 25.14 23.56
CA ILE A 226 7.73 25.68 24.71
C ILE A 226 8.55 25.59 26.01
N HIS A 227 9.53 24.69 26.06
CA HIS A 227 10.39 24.44 27.21
C HIS A 227 11.76 25.15 27.12
N ARG A 228 11.97 25.97 26.10
CA ARG A 228 13.15 26.84 25.93
C ARG A 228 12.79 28.27 26.28
#